data_AF-R4UKR9-F1
#
_entry.id   AF-R4UKR9-F1
#
_cell.length_a   1.000
_cell.length_b   1.000
_cell.length_c   1.000
_cell.angle_alpha   90.00
_cell.angle_beta   90.00
_cell.angle_gamma   90.00
#
_symmetry.space_group_name_H-M   'P 1'
#
loop_
_entity.id
_entity.type
_entity.pdbx_description
1 polymer ?
#
loop_
_entity_poly.entity_id
_entity_poly.type
_entity_poly.pdbx_seq_one_letter_code
_entity_poly.pdbx_strand_id
1 'polypeptide(L)'
;MCDSASDLGLFGLNTFDNSAMMKYLPSKTYKELRKVIDEGKVLTSELADEVAEGLKEWAIANGATHYAHWFQPMTEAAAEKHECFFDPDSEQKAIVSFSGKILIKGETDASSLPSGGLRSTFEARGYTTWDCTSPPIIKKGIPGTQTLLIPTTFCSYTGEALDRKTPLLRSMKALSDATVKLLNILGYSDVKSVTPTIGCEQEYFLIDRKFFQKRKDLVYCGRTLFGAPPAKGQELEDQYYAPISQRVATFMGDLDRELWKLGVPAKTQHYEVAPSQYEIAPLFADANVGTDHN
;
A
#
# COMPACT_ATOMS: atom_id res chain seq x y z
N MET A 1 4.86 -8.57 28.15
CA MET A 1 4.15 -7.44 28.79
C MET A 1 4.01 -6.38 27.71
N CYS A 2 2.79 -6.10 27.23
CA CYS A 2 2.52 -4.98 26.34
C CYS A 2 2.52 -3.72 27.21
N ASP A 3 3.51 -2.85 27.04
CA ASP A 3 3.38 -1.47 27.52
C ASP A 3 2.49 -0.75 26.51
N SER A 4 1.21 -0.57 26.82
CA SER A 4 0.28 0.14 25.91
C SER A 4 0.75 1.57 25.59
N ALA A 5 1.60 2.15 26.45
CA ALA A 5 2.27 3.43 26.21
C ALA A 5 3.42 3.33 25.19
N SER A 6 4.09 2.19 25.05
CA SER A 6 5.14 1.98 24.03
C SER A 6 4.57 1.81 22.63
N ASP A 7 3.37 1.22 22.53
CA ASP A 7 2.76 0.88 21.25
C ASP A 7 2.10 2.09 20.56
N LEU A 8 1.68 3.12 21.33
CA LEU A 8 1.20 4.39 20.76
C LEU A 8 2.27 5.11 19.93
N GLY A 9 3.55 4.96 20.29
CA GLY A 9 4.67 5.52 19.54
C GLY A 9 5.00 4.76 18.24
N LEU A 10 4.33 3.64 17.97
CA LEU A 10 4.55 2.85 16.76
C LEU A 10 3.75 3.39 15.57
N PHE A 11 2.62 4.05 15.81
CA PHE A 11 1.69 4.38 14.73
C PHE A 11 2.33 5.30 13.69
N GLY A 12 2.31 4.87 12.41
CA GLY A 12 2.89 5.62 11.30
C GLY A 12 4.42 5.71 11.28
N LEU A 13 5.14 5.01 12.16
CA LEU A 13 6.60 5.10 12.29
C LEU A 13 7.35 4.87 10.96
N ASN A 14 6.84 3.98 10.11
CA ASN A 14 7.43 3.64 8.82
C ASN A 14 6.70 4.33 7.65
N THR A 15 5.96 5.41 7.90
CA THR A 15 5.17 6.12 6.89
C THR A 15 5.64 7.56 6.77
N PHE A 16 5.77 8.07 5.55
CA PHE A 16 6.08 9.48 5.31
C PHE A 16 4.82 10.34 5.47
N ASP A 17 4.29 10.34 6.69
CA ASP A 17 3.06 11.01 7.07
C ASP A 17 3.24 12.53 7.28
N ASN A 18 2.19 13.22 7.75
CA ASN A 18 2.27 14.66 8.01
C ASN A 18 3.37 15.04 9.00
N SER A 19 3.63 14.21 10.02
CA SER A 19 4.67 14.46 11.03
C SER A 19 6.05 14.37 10.40
N ALA A 20 6.30 13.31 9.61
CA ALA A 20 7.53 13.13 8.85
C ALA A 20 7.72 14.25 7.83
N MET A 21 6.68 14.57 7.04
CA MET A 21 6.74 15.63 6.04
C MET A 21 7.07 17.00 6.67
N MET A 22 6.47 17.36 7.82
CA MET A 22 6.80 18.62 8.50
C MET A 22 8.24 18.68 9.03
N LYS A 23 8.83 17.51 9.33
CA LYS A 23 10.20 17.40 9.87
C LYS A 23 11.26 17.44 8.77
N TYR A 24 11.01 16.78 7.64
CA TYR A 24 12.00 16.58 6.57
C TYR A 24 11.79 17.50 5.36
N LEU A 25 10.65 18.17 5.23
CA LEU A 25 10.42 19.14 4.16
C LEU A 25 10.51 20.58 4.68
N PRO A 26 11.04 21.53 3.89
CA PRO A 26 10.90 22.94 4.18
C PRO A 26 9.43 23.33 4.33
N SER A 27 9.13 24.28 5.23
CA SER A 27 7.73 24.69 5.52
C SER A 27 6.94 25.13 4.28
N LYS A 28 7.61 25.75 3.31
CA LYS A 28 7.01 26.15 2.03
C LYS A 28 6.65 24.92 1.20
N THR A 29 7.60 24.00 1.00
CA THR A 29 7.44 22.74 0.26
C THR A 29 6.31 21.90 0.84
N TYR A 30 6.26 21.73 2.17
CA TYR A 30 5.18 21.02 2.85
C TYR A 30 3.80 21.61 2.53
N LYS A 31 3.66 22.94 2.63
CA LYS A 31 2.37 23.62 2.36
C LYS A 31 1.94 23.48 0.90
N GLU A 32 2.87 23.56 -0.05
CA GLU A 32 2.55 23.37 -1.47
C GLU A 32 2.22 21.90 -1.77
N LEU A 33 2.94 20.94 -1.18
CA LEU A 33 2.62 19.51 -1.30
C LEU A 33 1.24 19.20 -0.70
N ARG A 34 0.86 19.81 0.43
CA ARG A 34 -0.50 19.66 0.98
C ARG A 34 -1.57 20.14 0.00
N LYS A 35 -1.35 21.24 -0.73
CA LYS A 35 -2.31 21.66 -1.78
C LYS A 35 -2.38 20.67 -2.94
N VAL A 36 -1.27 20.01 -3.30
CA VAL A 36 -1.27 18.92 -4.29
C VAL A 36 -2.15 17.76 -3.81
N ILE A 37 -1.98 17.34 -2.56
CA ILE A 37 -2.71 16.21 -1.95
C ILE A 37 -4.20 16.55 -1.75
N ASP A 38 -4.49 17.71 -1.16
CA ASP A 38 -5.83 18.09 -0.69
C ASP A 38 -6.71 18.68 -1.81
N GLU A 39 -6.10 19.40 -2.75
CA GLU A 39 -6.82 20.10 -3.83
C GLU A 39 -6.64 19.43 -5.20
N GLY A 40 -5.84 18.37 -5.29
CA GLY A 40 -5.56 17.66 -6.55
C GLY A 40 -4.77 18.50 -7.56
N LYS A 41 -3.92 19.42 -7.10
CA LYS A 41 -3.04 20.21 -7.97
C LYS A 41 -1.94 19.35 -8.58
N VAL A 42 -1.33 19.84 -9.66
CA VAL A 42 -0.21 19.15 -10.32
C VAL A 42 1.06 19.31 -9.49
N LEU A 43 1.76 18.20 -9.27
CA LEU A 43 3.12 18.20 -8.71
C LEU A 43 4.10 18.75 -9.76
N THR A 44 4.64 19.96 -9.54
CA THR A 44 5.62 20.58 -10.46
C THR A 44 7.00 19.94 -10.30
N SER A 45 7.87 20.09 -11.30
CA SER A 45 9.23 19.53 -11.25
C SER A 45 10.02 20.07 -10.07
N GLU A 46 9.93 21.38 -9.82
CA GLU A 46 10.65 22.02 -8.73
C GLU A 46 10.17 21.51 -7.36
N LEU A 47 8.85 21.40 -7.20
CA LEU A 47 8.26 20.85 -5.97
C LEU A 47 8.64 19.38 -5.79
N ALA A 48 8.64 18.58 -6.87
CA ALA A 48 9.01 17.18 -6.83
C ALA A 48 10.48 16.99 -6.43
N ASP A 49 11.40 17.82 -6.91
CA ASP A 49 12.82 17.75 -6.55
C ASP A 49 13.03 18.09 -5.07
N GLU A 50 12.36 19.11 -4.55
CA GLU A 50 12.40 19.44 -3.12
C GLU A 50 11.79 18.31 -2.24
N VAL A 51 10.69 17.70 -2.69
CA VAL A 51 10.07 16.57 -1.98
C VAL A 51 10.93 15.32 -2.04
N ALA A 52 11.56 15.05 -3.20
CA ALA A 52 12.46 13.93 -3.37
C ALA A 52 13.63 14.00 -2.38
N GLU A 53 14.22 15.19 -2.19
CA GLU A 53 15.32 15.37 -1.23
C GLU A 53 14.90 15.02 0.20
N GLY A 54 13.78 15.58 0.69
CA GLY A 54 13.32 15.28 2.05
C GLY A 54 12.85 13.83 2.24
N LEU A 55 12.22 13.25 1.21
CA LEU A 55 11.81 11.84 1.23
C LEU A 55 13.02 10.91 1.28
N LYS A 56 14.08 11.22 0.53
CA LYS A 56 15.36 10.51 0.52
C LYS A 56 16.05 10.59 1.88
N GLU A 57 16.15 11.79 2.46
CA GLU A 57 16.73 11.99 3.79
C GLU A 57 15.96 11.18 4.85
N TRP A 58 14.63 11.21 4.81
CA TRP A 58 13.80 10.40 5.69
C TRP A 58 14.01 8.90 5.50
N ALA A 59 14.06 8.43 4.26
CA ALA A 59 14.25 7.03 3.93
C ALA A 59 15.60 6.51 4.44
N ILE A 60 16.69 7.25 4.19
CA ILE A 60 18.04 6.91 4.64
C ILE A 60 18.14 6.96 6.16
N ALA A 61 17.54 7.96 6.81
CA ALA A 61 17.52 8.06 8.27
C ALA A 61 16.81 6.86 8.93
N ASN A 62 15.91 6.19 8.20
CA ASN A 62 15.23 4.97 8.62
C ASN A 62 15.87 3.68 8.07
N GLY A 63 17.07 3.79 7.50
CA GLY A 63 17.90 2.67 7.06
C GLY A 63 17.60 2.13 5.66
N ALA A 64 16.78 2.81 4.86
CA ALA A 64 16.48 2.37 3.50
C ALA A 64 17.71 2.48 2.60
N THR A 65 18.00 1.42 1.84
CA THR A 65 19.09 1.36 0.86
C THR A 65 18.59 1.39 -0.58
N HIS A 66 17.32 1.03 -0.77
CA HIS A 66 16.65 0.99 -2.05
C HIS A 66 15.32 1.74 -1.99
N TYR A 67 14.82 2.11 -3.15
CA TYR A 67 13.43 2.52 -3.35
C TYR A 67 12.78 1.65 -4.43
N ALA A 68 11.45 1.58 -4.40
CA ALA A 68 10.67 0.92 -5.42
C ALA A 68 9.35 1.66 -5.63
N HIS A 69 8.93 1.76 -6.89
CA HIS A 69 7.55 2.09 -7.21
C HIS A 69 6.68 0.86 -6.93
N TRP A 70 5.75 1.01 -6.00
CA TRP A 70 4.82 -0.03 -5.59
C TRP A 70 3.48 0.20 -6.27
N PHE A 71 2.99 -0.82 -6.97
CA PHE A 71 1.68 -0.78 -7.64
C PHE A 71 1.09 -2.19 -7.77
N GLN A 72 -0.23 -2.27 -7.91
CA GLN A 72 -0.93 -3.51 -8.20
C GLN A 72 -1.28 -3.59 -9.71
N PRO A 73 -0.50 -4.35 -10.51
CA PRO A 73 -0.85 -4.61 -11.90
C PRO A 73 -2.13 -5.43 -12.04
N MET A 74 -2.67 -5.51 -13.26
CA MET A 74 -3.87 -6.32 -13.55
C MET A 74 -3.70 -7.84 -13.31
N THR A 75 -2.49 -8.31 -13.00
CA THR A 75 -2.14 -9.72 -12.73
C THR A 75 -2.36 -10.16 -11.28
N GLU A 76 -3.12 -9.42 -10.48
CA GLU A 76 -3.54 -9.70 -9.08
C GLU A 76 -2.43 -9.71 -8.02
N ALA A 77 -1.16 -9.86 -8.40
CA ALA A 77 -0.02 -9.74 -7.48
C ALA A 77 0.63 -8.36 -7.57
N ALA A 78 1.00 -7.78 -6.42
CA ALA A 78 1.76 -6.54 -6.35
C ALA A 78 3.12 -6.67 -7.08
N ALA A 79 3.50 -5.62 -7.81
CA ALA A 79 4.78 -5.55 -8.49
C ALA A 79 5.66 -4.47 -7.83
N GLU A 80 6.93 -4.81 -7.65
CA GLU A 80 7.95 -3.91 -7.10
C GLU A 80 9.23 -4.09 -7.94
N LYS A 81 9.78 -2.99 -8.46
CA LYS A 81 11.13 -2.96 -9.04
C LYS A 81 12.01 -2.16 -8.09
N HIS A 82 13.04 -2.80 -7.53
CA HIS A 82 13.90 -2.19 -6.52
C HIS A 82 15.11 -1.55 -7.20
N GLU A 83 15.32 -0.26 -6.94
CA GLU A 83 16.43 0.54 -7.43
C GLU A 83 17.21 1.08 -6.23
N CYS A 84 18.54 1.10 -6.31
CA CYS A 84 19.36 1.61 -5.21
C CYS A 84 19.37 3.14 -5.21
N PHE A 85 19.54 3.73 -4.03
CA PHE A 85 19.73 5.19 -3.91
C PHE A 85 21.10 5.67 -4.39
N PHE A 86 22.03 4.78 -4.77
CA PHE A 86 23.43 5.13 -5.01
C PHE A 86 23.78 4.96 -6.47
N ASP A 87 24.26 6.03 -7.10
CA ASP A 87 24.86 6.02 -8.43
C ASP A 87 26.37 6.30 -8.34
N PRO A 88 27.20 5.67 -9.19
CA PRO A 88 28.60 6.03 -9.31
C PRO A 88 28.74 7.38 -10.01
N ASP A 89 29.51 8.29 -9.44
CA ASP A 89 29.90 9.54 -10.10
C ASP A 89 30.98 9.32 -11.17
N SER A 90 31.35 10.40 -11.86
CA SER A 90 32.41 10.35 -12.88
C SER A 90 33.78 9.90 -12.35
N GLU A 91 33.98 9.93 -11.03
CA GLU A 91 35.19 9.49 -10.32
C GLU A 91 35.00 8.14 -9.60
N GLN A 92 33.90 7.41 -9.85
CA GLN A 92 33.54 6.14 -9.18
C GLN A 92 33.28 6.24 -7.67
N LYS A 93 32.92 7.42 -7.16
CA LYS A 93 32.42 7.61 -5.79
C LYS A 93 30.89 7.49 -5.78
N ALA A 94 30.33 6.93 -4.72
CA ALA A 94 28.89 6.82 -4.57
C ALA A 94 28.27 8.20 -4.30
N ILE A 95 27.41 8.66 -5.20
CA ILE A 95 26.51 9.79 -4.98
C ILE A 95 25.10 9.25 -4.75
N VAL A 96 24.38 9.87 -3.83
CA VAL A 96 22.98 9.52 -3.59
C VAL A 96 22.12 10.16 -4.68
N SER A 97 21.49 9.34 -5.52
CA SER A 97 20.67 9.71 -6.67
C SER A 97 19.20 9.39 -6.41
N PHE A 98 18.41 10.42 -6.16
CA PHE A 98 16.96 10.34 -6.06
C PHE A 98 16.38 11.70 -6.46
N SER A 99 15.72 11.75 -7.62
CA SER A 99 15.25 13.00 -8.22
C SER A 99 13.72 13.07 -8.28
N GLY A 100 13.17 14.28 -8.31
CA GLY A 100 11.73 14.52 -8.44
C GLY A 100 11.15 13.98 -9.75
N LYS A 101 11.99 13.82 -10.79
CA LYS A 101 11.60 13.18 -12.05
C LYS A 101 11.01 11.79 -11.82
N ILE A 102 11.58 11.00 -10.90
CA ILE A 102 11.13 9.64 -10.59
C ILE A 102 9.75 9.68 -9.91
N LEU A 103 9.46 10.71 -9.12
CA LEU A 103 8.15 10.89 -8.48
C LEU A 103 7.05 11.25 -9.49
N ILE A 104 7.36 12.12 -10.46
CA ILE A 104 6.39 12.57 -11.48
C ILE A 104 6.19 11.50 -12.56
N LYS A 105 7.30 10.98 -13.10
CA LYS A 105 7.31 10.05 -14.23
C LYS A 105 8.55 9.15 -14.19
N GLY A 106 8.43 8.03 -13.50
CA GLY A 106 9.39 6.92 -13.61
C GLY A 106 9.19 6.16 -14.92
N GLU A 107 10.30 5.70 -15.52
CA GLU A 107 10.28 4.80 -16.67
C GLU A 107 10.64 3.39 -16.18
N THR A 108 9.81 2.41 -16.50
CA THR A 108 10.07 1.02 -16.13
C THR A 108 9.74 0.07 -17.28
N ASP A 109 10.31 -1.14 -17.23
CA ASP A 109 9.99 -2.18 -18.19
C ASP A 109 8.60 -2.78 -17.86
N ALA A 110 7.72 -2.74 -18.85
CA ALA A 110 6.37 -3.29 -18.84
C ALA A 110 6.24 -4.51 -19.76
N SER A 111 7.33 -5.04 -20.32
CA SER A 111 7.34 -6.18 -21.26
C SER A 111 6.50 -7.36 -20.74
N SER A 112 6.60 -7.62 -19.44
CA SER A 112 5.99 -8.77 -18.78
C SER A 112 4.56 -8.52 -18.27
N LEU A 113 4.08 -7.27 -18.30
CA LEU A 113 2.79 -6.88 -17.71
C LEU A 113 1.82 -6.39 -18.78
N PRO A 114 0.58 -6.93 -18.86
CA PRO A 114 0.01 -8.05 -18.10
C PRO A 114 0.26 -9.43 -18.76
N SER A 115 0.88 -9.45 -19.95
CA SER A 115 0.83 -10.57 -20.88
C SER A 115 2.09 -11.45 -20.89
N GLY A 116 2.94 -11.38 -19.86
CA GLY A 116 4.07 -12.29 -19.69
C GLY A 116 5.11 -12.26 -20.83
N GLY A 117 5.38 -11.10 -21.42
CA GLY A 117 6.43 -10.94 -22.44
C GLY A 117 5.94 -10.97 -23.89
N LEU A 118 4.63 -11.11 -24.13
CA LEU A 118 4.06 -11.14 -25.48
C LEU A 118 4.08 -9.78 -26.22
N ARG A 119 4.47 -8.69 -25.54
CA ARG A 119 4.59 -7.35 -26.16
C ARG A 119 5.93 -7.21 -26.86
N SER A 120 5.93 -6.54 -28.02
CA SER A 120 7.16 -6.21 -28.73
C SER A 120 8.06 -5.34 -27.85
N THR A 121 9.37 -5.57 -27.86
CA THR A 121 10.34 -4.92 -26.95
C THR A 121 10.36 -3.39 -27.06
N PHE A 122 9.98 -2.81 -28.21
CA PHE A 122 9.89 -1.35 -28.36
C PHE A 122 8.60 -0.75 -27.75
N GLU A 123 7.55 -1.55 -27.57
CA GLU A 123 6.26 -1.17 -26.96
C GLU A 123 6.18 -1.55 -25.49
N ALA A 124 7.21 -2.24 -24.99
CA ALA A 124 7.31 -2.73 -23.62
C ALA A 124 7.56 -1.62 -22.59
N ARG A 125 7.54 -0.34 -22.96
CA ARG A 125 7.75 0.76 -22.00
C ARG A 125 6.49 0.97 -21.15
N GLY A 126 6.69 1.14 -19.85
CA GLY A 126 5.66 1.59 -18.92
C GLY A 126 6.11 2.81 -18.15
N TYR A 127 5.13 3.57 -17.66
CA TYR A 127 5.37 4.77 -16.88
C TYR A 127 4.70 4.66 -15.51
N THR A 128 5.45 5.03 -14.48
CA THR A 128 4.98 5.11 -13.10
C THR A 128 4.84 6.56 -12.67
N THR A 129 3.79 6.87 -11.93
CA THR A 129 3.59 8.20 -11.33
C THR A 129 3.16 8.02 -9.89
N TRP A 130 3.83 8.71 -8.96
CA TRP A 130 3.46 8.70 -7.54
C TRP A 130 2.04 9.23 -7.36
N ASP A 131 1.20 8.43 -6.69
CA ASP A 131 -0.05 8.93 -6.14
C ASP A 131 0.22 9.64 -4.82
N CYS A 132 0.27 10.97 -4.87
CA CYS A 132 0.52 11.80 -3.69
C CYS A 132 -0.53 11.66 -2.59
N THR A 133 -1.73 11.13 -2.90
CA THR A 133 -2.78 10.91 -1.89
C THR A 133 -2.49 9.70 -1.00
N SER A 134 -1.58 8.81 -1.43
CA SER A 134 -1.06 7.70 -0.64
C SER A 134 0.40 7.97 -0.21
N PRO A 135 0.69 7.99 1.10
CA PRO A 135 2.03 8.32 1.58
C PRO A 135 3.03 7.19 1.27
N PRO A 136 4.29 7.51 0.90
CA PRO A 136 5.37 6.54 0.84
C PRO A 136 5.60 5.84 2.18
N ILE A 137 5.98 4.57 2.13
CA ILE A 137 6.24 3.74 3.32
C ILE A 137 7.63 3.11 3.26
N ILE A 138 8.15 2.70 4.41
CA ILE A 138 9.36 1.88 4.49
C ILE A 138 8.95 0.44 4.80
N LYS A 139 9.18 -0.44 3.84
CA LYS A 139 9.08 -1.87 4.04
C LYS A 139 10.34 -2.35 4.74
N LYS A 140 10.18 -2.81 5.98
CA LYS A 140 11.29 -3.44 6.72
C LYS A 140 11.45 -4.88 6.24
N GLY A 141 12.65 -5.22 5.79
CA GLY A 141 13.06 -6.59 5.53
C GLY A 141 13.98 -7.13 6.63
N ILE A 142 14.91 -8.01 6.24
CA ILE A 142 16.04 -8.40 7.11
C ILE A 142 16.86 -7.12 7.41
N PRO A 143 17.52 -7.00 8.58
CA PRO A 143 18.37 -5.84 8.86
C PRO A 143 19.32 -5.52 7.70
N GLY A 144 19.23 -4.31 7.15
CA GLY A 144 20.00 -3.84 6.00
C GLY A 144 19.28 -3.89 4.65
N THR A 145 18.06 -4.43 4.59
CA THR A 145 17.25 -4.54 3.35
C THR A 145 15.97 -3.70 3.40
N GLN A 146 15.99 -2.57 4.11
CA GLN A 146 14.86 -1.66 4.13
C GLN A 146 14.71 -0.99 2.76
N THR A 147 13.47 -0.91 2.27
CA THR A 147 13.15 -0.32 0.97
C THR A 147 12.08 0.75 1.13
N LEU A 148 12.29 1.92 0.55
CA LEU A 148 11.28 2.96 0.37
C LEU A 148 10.30 2.50 -0.71
N LEU A 149 9.04 2.30 -0.37
CA LEU A 149 7.97 2.03 -1.33
C LEU A 149 7.20 3.31 -1.61
N ILE A 150 7.07 3.63 -2.88
CA ILE A 150 6.35 4.81 -3.38
C ILE A 150 5.07 4.31 -4.05
N PRO A 151 3.87 4.56 -3.49
CA PRO A 151 2.60 4.15 -4.07
C PRO A 151 2.41 4.79 -5.45
N THR A 152 2.22 3.99 -6.49
CA THR A 152 2.22 4.52 -7.86
C THR A 152 1.05 4.02 -8.68
N THR A 153 0.68 4.85 -9.65
CA THR A 153 -0.10 4.43 -10.80
C THR A 153 0.84 3.96 -11.91
N PHE A 154 0.37 3.02 -12.72
CA PHE A 154 1.14 2.40 -13.80
C PHE A 154 0.35 2.35 -15.11
N CYS A 155 0.95 2.92 -16.17
CA CYS A 155 0.36 2.94 -17.50
C CYS A 155 1.35 2.47 -18.59
N SER A 156 0.80 2.02 -19.71
CA SER A 156 1.56 1.66 -20.90
C SER A 156 2.16 2.89 -21.57
N TYR A 157 3.08 2.67 -22.50
CA TYR A 157 3.56 3.71 -23.41
C TYR A 157 2.44 4.41 -24.20
N THR A 158 1.35 3.70 -24.51
CA THR A 158 0.16 4.22 -25.20
C THR A 158 -0.82 4.94 -24.27
N GLY A 159 -0.58 4.95 -22.96
CA GLY A 159 -1.42 5.60 -21.95
C GLY A 159 -2.56 4.73 -21.40
N GLU A 160 -2.59 3.45 -21.73
CA GLU A 160 -3.54 2.49 -21.16
C GLU A 160 -3.18 2.22 -19.70
N ALA A 161 -4.19 2.17 -18.82
CA ALA A 161 -3.95 1.78 -17.43
C ALA A 161 -3.58 0.29 -17.38
N LEU A 162 -2.46 -0.03 -16.73
CA LEU A 162 -1.98 -1.41 -16.52
C LEU A 162 -2.05 -1.81 -15.04
N ASP A 163 -2.68 -0.98 -14.21
CA ASP A 163 -2.86 -1.16 -12.78
C ASP A 163 -4.34 -1.23 -12.38
N ARG A 164 -4.57 -1.48 -11.09
CA ARG A 164 -5.89 -1.37 -10.45
C ARG A 164 -6.16 0.03 -9.88
N LYS A 165 -5.11 0.78 -9.57
CA LYS A 165 -5.21 2.09 -8.90
C LYS A 165 -5.75 3.18 -9.83
N THR A 166 -5.32 3.23 -11.08
CA THR A 166 -5.81 4.23 -12.05
C THR A 166 -7.31 4.10 -12.30
N PRO A 167 -7.87 2.89 -12.57
CA PRO A 167 -9.32 2.71 -12.65
C PRO A 167 -10.07 3.12 -11.37
N LEU A 168 -9.54 2.81 -10.19
CA LEU A 168 -10.14 3.19 -8.91
C LEU A 168 -10.23 4.72 -8.75
N LEU A 169 -9.11 5.43 -8.93
CA LEU A 169 -9.07 6.90 -8.84
C LEU A 169 -10.02 7.58 -9.84
N ARG A 170 -10.10 7.05 -11.08
CA ARG A 170 -11.05 7.54 -12.09
C ARG A 170 -12.50 7.30 -11.68
N SER A 171 -12.79 6.14 -11.09
CA SER A 171 -14.13 5.80 -10.57
C SER A 171 -14.53 6.73 -9.42
N MET A 172 -13.65 6.94 -8.45
CA MET A 172 -13.86 7.87 -7.34
C MET A 172 -14.14 9.29 -7.84
N LYS A 173 -13.37 9.77 -8.82
CA LYS A 173 -13.60 11.08 -9.44
C LYS A 173 -14.96 11.18 -10.13
N ALA A 174 -15.32 10.18 -10.94
CA ALA A 174 -16.61 10.16 -11.62
C ALA A 174 -17.79 10.18 -10.63
N LEU A 175 -17.69 9.40 -9.55
CA LEU A 175 -18.68 9.39 -8.46
C LEU A 175 -18.78 10.76 -7.77
N SER A 176 -17.64 11.37 -7.45
CA SER A 176 -17.57 12.70 -6.84
C SER A 176 -18.23 13.76 -7.73
N ASP A 177 -17.85 13.84 -9.01
CA ASP A 177 -18.38 14.82 -9.96
C ASP A 177 -19.90 14.68 -10.14
N ALA A 178 -20.43 13.44 -10.17
CA ALA A 178 -21.87 13.19 -10.26
C ALA A 178 -22.61 13.56 -8.96
N THR A 179 -22.03 13.21 -7.81
CA THR A 179 -22.64 13.45 -6.50
C THR A 179 -22.68 14.95 -6.17
N VAL A 180 -21.62 15.69 -6.48
CA VAL A 180 -21.57 17.15 -6.30
C VAL A 180 -22.67 17.83 -7.12
N LYS A 181 -22.91 17.40 -8.37
CA LYS A 181 -24.02 17.93 -9.18
C LYS A 181 -25.38 17.71 -8.52
N LEU A 182 -25.61 16.50 -8.00
CA LEU A 182 -26.85 16.17 -7.29
C LEU A 182 -27.01 17.02 -6.02
N LEU A 183 -25.97 17.13 -5.19
CA LEU A 183 -26.00 17.91 -3.95
C LEU A 183 -26.28 19.39 -4.20
N ASN A 184 -25.70 19.97 -5.26
CA ASN A 184 -25.99 21.33 -5.67
C ASN A 184 -27.47 21.52 -6.06
N ILE A 185 -28.08 20.56 -6.76
CA ILE A 185 -29.51 20.58 -7.09
C ILE A 185 -30.38 20.50 -5.82
N LEU A 186 -29.93 19.75 -4.81
CA LEU A 186 -30.60 19.61 -3.52
C LEU A 186 -30.41 20.81 -2.57
N GLY A 187 -29.67 21.85 -3.00
CA GLY A 187 -29.47 23.09 -2.25
C GLY A 187 -28.13 23.19 -1.51
N TYR A 188 -27.26 22.19 -1.59
CA TYR A 188 -25.93 22.19 -0.96
C TYR A 188 -24.86 22.76 -1.91
N SER A 189 -24.97 24.05 -2.24
CA SER A 189 -24.15 24.72 -3.28
C SER A 189 -22.66 24.92 -2.94
N ASP A 190 -22.29 24.74 -1.68
CA ASP A 190 -20.94 24.92 -1.14
C ASP A 190 -20.07 23.66 -1.30
N VAL A 191 -20.67 22.50 -1.53
CA VAL A 191 -19.95 21.22 -1.69
C VAL A 191 -19.07 21.24 -2.96
N LYS A 192 -17.78 20.91 -2.81
CA LYS A 192 -16.79 20.91 -3.91
C LYS A 192 -16.32 19.51 -4.33
N SER A 193 -16.39 18.55 -3.43
CA SER A 193 -15.99 17.16 -3.67
C SER A 193 -16.74 16.23 -2.72
N VAL A 194 -16.90 14.98 -3.14
CA VAL A 194 -17.38 13.88 -2.30
C VAL A 194 -16.37 12.75 -2.39
N THR A 195 -15.98 12.23 -1.23
CA THR A 195 -14.97 11.18 -1.11
C THR A 195 -15.63 9.90 -0.59
N PRO A 196 -15.58 8.78 -1.34
CA PRO A 196 -16.07 7.51 -0.84
C PRO A 196 -15.13 6.96 0.24
N THR A 197 -15.70 6.30 1.24
CA THR A 197 -14.94 5.57 2.28
C THR A 197 -15.16 4.08 2.17
N ILE A 198 -14.16 3.30 2.60
CA ILE A 198 -14.22 1.84 2.67
C ILE A 198 -13.74 1.36 4.05
N GLY A 199 -14.41 0.36 4.60
CA GLY A 199 -13.95 -0.43 5.74
C GLY A 199 -13.82 -1.88 5.29
N CYS A 200 -12.58 -2.38 5.22
CA CYS A 200 -12.31 -3.74 4.78
C CYS A 200 -12.40 -4.70 5.98
N GLU A 201 -13.04 -5.84 5.79
CA GLU A 201 -13.10 -6.94 6.77
C GLU A 201 -12.32 -8.11 6.15
N GLN A 202 -11.09 -8.33 6.62
CA GLN A 202 -10.18 -9.27 6.00
C GLN A 202 -10.22 -10.61 6.74
N GLU A 203 -10.94 -11.56 6.16
CA GLU A 203 -10.93 -12.94 6.62
C GLU A 203 -9.72 -13.72 6.11
N TYR A 204 -9.22 -14.65 6.92
CA TYR A 204 -8.12 -15.54 6.56
C TYR A 204 -8.12 -16.83 7.38
N PHE A 205 -7.49 -17.88 6.84
CA PHE A 205 -7.26 -19.14 7.54
C PHE A 205 -5.81 -19.25 8.00
N LEU A 206 -5.60 -19.74 9.23
CA LEU A 206 -4.26 -20.09 9.72
C LEU A 206 -4.08 -21.60 9.78
N ILE A 207 -3.08 -22.10 9.06
CA ILE A 207 -2.70 -23.52 9.05
C ILE A 207 -1.29 -23.63 9.60
N ASP A 208 -1.07 -24.56 10.52
CA ASP A 208 0.27 -24.86 11.01
C ASP A 208 1.19 -25.25 9.84
N ARG A 209 2.38 -24.64 9.77
CA ARG A 209 3.34 -24.83 8.67
C ARG A 209 3.65 -26.31 8.43
N LYS A 210 3.72 -27.13 9.49
CA LYS A 210 3.97 -28.58 9.36
C LYS A 210 2.85 -29.32 8.62
N PHE A 211 1.61 -28.90 8.78
CA PHE A 211 0.46 -29.48 8.07
C PHE A 211 0.33 -28.91 6.66
N PHE A 212 0.55 -27.60 6.50
CA PHE A 212 0.54 -26.93 5.18
C PHE A 212 1.52 -27.59 4.21
N GLN A 213 2.78 -27.82 4.63
CA GLN A 213 3.81 -28.42 3.79
C GLN A 213 3.52 -29.87 3.38
N LYS A 214 2.68 -30.60 4.13
CA LYS A 214 2.27 -31.96 3.77
C LYS A 214 1.19 -31.99 2.69
N ARG A 215 0.57 -30.85 2.38
CA ARG A 215 -0.54 -30.70 1.43
C ARG A 215 -0.07 -29.92 0.21
N LYS A 216 0.44 -30.65 -0.78
CA LYS A 216 0.91 -30.06 -2.06
C LYS A 216 -0.16 -29.22 -2.76
N ASP A 217 -1.42 -29.62 -2.64
CA ASP A 217 -2.55 -28.87 -3.16
C ASP A 217 -2.71 -27.50 -2.48
N LEU A 218 -2.58 -27.41 -1.15
CA LEU A 218 -2.53 -26.11 -0.47
C LEU A 218 -1.33 -25.27 -0.92
N VAL A 219 -0.15 -25.88 -1.04
CA VAL A 219 1.09 -25.18 -1.43
C VAL A 219 1.00 -24.59 -2.83
N TYR A 220 0.47 -25.35 -3.80
CA TYR A 220 0.47 -24.93 -5.21
C TYR A 220 -0.80 -24.23 -5.65
N CYS A 221 -1.94 -24.52 -5.01
CA CYS A 221 -3.24 -24.04 -5.46
C CYS A 221 -3.89 -23.07 -4.46
N GLY A 222 -3.30 -22.83 -3.29
CA GLY A 222 -3.89 -21.98 -2.25
C GLY A 222 -5.17 -22.55 -1.61
N ARG A 223 -5.59 -23.75 -2.01
CA ARG A 223 -6.81 -24.43 -1.54
C ARG A 223 -6.66 -25.94 -1.58
N THR A 224 -7.46 -26.64 -0.80
CA THR A 224 -7.51 -28.10 -0.87
C THR A 224 -8.22 -28.56 -2.16
N LEU A 225 -7.65 -29.53 -2.88
CA LEU A 225 -8.26 -30.10 -4.09
C LEU A 225 -9.07 -31.36 -3.82
N PHE A 226 -8.74 -32.06 -2.73
CA PHE A 226 -9.42 -33.28 -2.30
C PHE A 226 -9.34 -33.40 -0.78
N GLY A 227 -10.26 -34.17 -0.21
CA GLY A 227 -10.38 -34.38 1.23
C GLY A 227 -11.81 -34.71 1.61
N ALA A 228 -11.99 -35.46 2.69
CA ALA A 228 -13.32 -35.64 3.25
C ALA A 228 -13.84 -34.27 3.74
N PRO A 229 -15.13 -33.97 3.55
CA PRO A 229 -15.72 -32.76 4.11
C PRO A 229 -15.60 -32.78 5.65
N PRO A 230 -15.46 -31.60 6.29
CA PRO A 230 -15.43 -31.53 7.74
C PRO A 230 -16.75 -32.03 8.32
N ALA A 231 -16.69 -32.77 9.44
CA ALA A 231 -17.86 -33.42 10.05
C ALA A 231 -19.00 -32.45 10.44
N LYS A 232 -18.67 -31.16 10.67
CA LYS A 232 -19.63 -30.10 11.03
C LYS A 232 -19.65 -28.90 10.05
N GLY A 233 -19.02 -28.99 8.88
CA GLY A 233 -19.09 -27.89 7.90
C GLY A 233 -18.56 -26.55 8.44
N GLN A 234 -19.25 -25.46 8.08
CA GLN A 234 -19.09 -24.10 8.62
C GLN A 234 -20.17 -23.77 9.66
N GLU A 235 -20.80 -24.77 10.27
CA GLU A 235 -21.94 -24.60 11.18
C GLU A 235 -21.47 -24.76 12.64
N LEU A 236 -20.50 -23.93 13.03
CA LEU A 236 -19.94 -23.90 14.38
C LEU A 236 -20.25 -22.55 15.03
N GLU A 237 -21.51 -22.36 15.40
CA GLU A 237 -21.97 -21.16 16.13
C GLU A 237 -21.21 -20.94 17.44
N ASP A 238 -20.63 -22.00 18.01
CA ASP A 238 -19.80 -21.98 19.21
C ASP A 238 -18.36 -21.47 18.97
N GLN A 239 -17.94 -21.33 17.71
CA GLN A 239 -16.61 -20.80 17.34
C GLN A 239 -16.60 -19.30 17.08
N TYR A 240 -17.71 -18.71 16.64
CA TYR A 240 -17.80 -17.29 16.40
C TYR A 240 -17.56 -16.51 17.70
N TYR A 241 -16.57 -15.60 17.70
CA TYR A 241 -16.11 -14.88 18.90
C TYR A 241 -15.60 -15.76 20.05
N ALA A 242 -15.24 -17.01 19.78
CA ALA A 242 -14.60 -17.86 20.78
C ALA A 242 -13.24 -17.27 21.24
N PRO A 243 -12.76 -17.62 22.44
CA PRO A 243 -11.45 -17.19 22.90
C PRO A 243 -10.32 -17.60 21.95
N ILE A 244 -9.52 -16.61 21.51
CA ILE A 244 -8.38 -16.82 20.63
C ILE A 244 -7.27 -17.57 21.37
N SER A 245 -6.76 -18.65 20.76
CA SER A 245 -5.66 -19.42 21.35
C SER A 245 -4.40 -18.56 21.52
N GLN A 246 -3.61 -18.79 22.57
CA GLN A 246 -2.43 -17.97 22.88
C GLN A 246 -1.46 -17.85 21.69
N ARG A 247 -1.27 -18.93 20.93
CA ARG A 247 -0.39 -18.95 19.75
C ARG A 247 -0.89 -18.01 18.66
N VAL A 248 -2.19 -18.00 18.40
CA VAL A 248 -2.79 -17.15 17.38
C VAL A 248 -2.87 -15.70 17.85
N ALA A 249 -3.24 -15.47 19.12
CA ALA A 249 -3.24 -14.14 19.71
C ALA A 249 -1.86 -13.47 19.66
N THR A 250 -0.79 -14.25 19.77
CA THR A 250 0.59 -13.74 19.63
C THR A 250 0.89 -13.32 18.20
N PHE A 251 0.53 -14.15 17.21
CA PHE A 251 0.64 -13.80 15.79
C PHE A 251 -0.15 -12.54 15.44
N MET A 252 -1.40 -12.47 15.88
CA MET A 252 -2.31 -11.34 15.72
C MET A 252 -1.74 -10.06 16.33
N GLY A 253 -1.21 -10.12 17.55
CA GLY A 253 -0.56 -8.97 18.18
C GLY A 253 0.73 -8.51 17.47
N ASP A 254 1.47 -9.42 16.84
CA ASP A 254 2.62 -9.06 15.98
C ASP A 254 2.15 -8.39 14.68
N LEU A 255 1.10 -8.93 14.05
CA LEU A 255 0.47 -8.36 12.86
C LEU A 255 -0.03 -6.94 13.12
N ASP A 256 -0.77 -6.73 14.21
CA ASP A 256 -1.27 -5.42 14.63
C ASP A 256 -0.13 -4.39 14.76
N ARG A 257 0.98 -4.77 15.42
CA ARG A 257 2.14 -3.89 15.59
C ARG A 257 2.80 -3.52 14.26
N GLU A 258 2.91 -4.46 13.32
CA GLU A 258 3.47 -4.16 12.00
C GLU A 258 2.52 -3.28 11.17
N LEU A 259 1.21 -3.52 11.24
CA LEU A 259 0.20 -2.67 10.58
C LEU A 259 0.20 -1.24 11.15
N TRP A 260 0.25 -1.09 12.48
CA TRP A 260 0.33 0.23 13.10
C TRP A 260 1.60 0.98 12.67
N LYS A 261 2.76 0.31 12.57
CA LYS A 261 3.99 0.94 12.04
C LYS A 261 3.82 1.48 10.62
N LEU A 262 3.01 0.83 9.80
CA LEU A 262 2.65 1.28 8.45
C LEU A 262 1.51 2.31 8.42
N GLY A 263 1.01 2.75 9.58
CA GLY A 263 -0.10 3.70 9.66
C GLY A 263 -1.48 3.08 9.39
N VAL A 264 -1.57 1.75 9.32
CA VAL A 264 -2.84 1.04 9.13
C VAL A 264 -3.54 0.91 10.49
N PRO A 265 -4.74 1.48 10.69
CA PRO A 265 -5.42 1.47 11.97
C PRO A 265 -6.17 0.16 12.22
N ALA A 266 -5.45 -0.96 12.28
CA ALA A 266 -5.98 -2.27 12.67
C ALA A 266 -6.71 -2.18 14.02
N LYS A 267 -7.98 -2.57 14.06
CA LYS A 267 -8.89 -2.25 15.18
C LYS A 267 -9.57 -3.47 15.77
N THR A 268 -10.14 -4.31 14.93
CA THR A 268 -10.96 -5.46 15.33
C THR A 268 -10.30 -6.73 14.84
N GLN A 269 -10.35 -7.78 15.66
CA GLN A 269 -9.94 -9.13 15.28
C GLN A 269 -10.71 -10.17 16.09
N HIS A 270 -11.08 -11.27 15.45
CA HIS A 270 -11.78 -12.37 16.11
C HIS A 270 -11.63 -13.69 15.35
N TYR A 271 -12.10 -14.76 16.00
CA TYR A 271 -12.45 -15.99 15.30
C TYR A 271 -13.69 -15.79 14.44
N GLU A 272 -13.63 -16.38 13.26
CA GLU A 272 -14.77 -16.55 12.37
C GLU A 272 -15.50 -17.87 12.62
N VAL A 273 -16.59 -18.10 11.89
CA VAL A 273 -17.44 -19.27 12.08
C VAL A 273 -16.71 -20.58 11.73
N ALA A 274 -15.84 -20.60 10.72
CA ALA A 274 -15.16 -21.85 10.34
C ALA A 274 -13.91 -22.13 11.20
N PRO A 275 -13.53 -23.42 11.36
CA PRO A 275 -12.34 -23.80 12.10
C PRO A 275 -11.08 -23.13 11.55
N SER A 276 -10.34 -22.47 12.43
CA SER A 276 -9.10 -21.77 12.10
C SER A 276 -9.27 -20.63 11.07
N GLN A 277 -10.48 -20.12 10.93
CA GLN A 277 -10.78 -18.87 10.23
C GLN A 277 -10.77 -17.72 11.24
N TYR A 278 -10.25 -16.59 10.82
CA TYR A 278 -10.14 -15.38 11.62
C TYR A 278 -10.43 -14.17 10.74
N GLU A 279 -10.73 -13.05 11.39
CA GLU A 279 -10.88 -11.76 10.74
C GLU A 279 -9.94 -10.74 11.37
N ILE A 280 -9.48 -9.79 10.55
CA ILE A 280 -8.95 -8.51 10.99
C ILE A 280 -9.62 -7.37 10.21
N ALA A 281 -10.03 -6.32 10.91
CA ALA A 281 -10.63 -5.14 10.30
C ALA A 281 -9.95 -3.85 10.78
N PRO A 282 -9.40 -3.02 9.87
CA PRO A 282 -9.00 -1.65 10.20
C PRO A 282 -10.21 -0.71 10.29
N LEU A 283 -9.99 0.49 10.86
CA LEU A 283 -10.94 1.58 10.72
C LEU A 283 -11.13 1.95 9.24
N PHE A 284 -12.33 2.40 8.89
CA PHE A 284 -12.61 2.88 7.55
C PHE A 284 -11.68 4.05 7.17
N ALA A 285 -11.35 4.14 5.89
CA ALA A 285 -10.55 5.22 5.33
C ALA A 285 -11.17 5.71 4.02
N ASP A 286 -10.60 6.76 3.44
CA ASP A 286 -10.80 7.08 2.02
C ASP A 286 -10.60 5.82 1.16
N ALA A 287 -11.43 5.60 0.14
CA ALA A 287 -11.42 4.36 -0.61
C ALA A 287 -10.06 4.01 -1.24
N ASN A 288 -9.28 5.00 -1.69
CA ASN A 288 -7.95 4.80 -2.24
C ASN A 288 -6.96 4.35 -1.16
N VAL A 289 -6.90 5.09 -0.04
CA VAL A 289 -6.00 4.76 1.08
C VAL A 289 -6.39 3.44 1.74
N GLY A 290 -7.69 3.19 1.92
CA GLY A 290 -8.21 1.94 2.48
C GLY A 290 -7.93 0.73 1.59
N THR A 291 -7.91 0.93 0.26
CA THR A 291 -7.50 -0.13 -0.68
C THR A 291 -6.00 -0.39 -0.62
N ASP A 292 -5.16 0.65 -0.50
CA ASP A 292 -3.71 0.48 -0.36
C ASP A 292 -3.33 -0.15 1.00
N HIS A 293 -4.08 0.13 2.06
CA HIS A 293 -3.86 -0.44 3.39
C HIS A 293 -4.20 -1.94 3.48
N ASN A 294 -5.14 -2.40 2.66
CA ASN A 294 -5.59 -3.79 2.62
C ASN A 294 -4.58 -4.69 1.90
#